data_AF-A0A1F3SYM5-F1
#
_entry.id   AF-A0A1F3SYM5-F1
#
_cell.length_a   1.000
_cell.length_b   1.000
_cell.length_c   1.000
_cell.angle_alpha   90.00
_cell.angle_beta   90.00
_cell.angle_gamma   90.00
#
_symmetry.space_group_name_H-M   'P 1'
#
loop_
_entity.id
_entity.type
_entity.pdbx_description
1 polymer ?
#
loop_
_entity_poly.entity_id
_entity_poly.type
_entity_poly.pdbx_seq_one_letter_code
_entity_poly.pdbx_strand_id
1 'polypeptide(L)'
;MEIMVAMGIGAVLMLAMAEMMTGMNKGQKNVALTMDYNSLISTISLTLLNDQACKTSLLGQPFNASGDQPVVMQPPGSPEIRTGAVVSGWLINSLSLANNALVATLGTDKQYLATLTLRAQKQNAATSVGAASKAPAAFAVYVLVDSSNRIKECYSKDGTAVQACTAQGGTYTPGATPLCQMPARSCPNGQVLTGLNSDGSLQCAVFPITCPCGTCWVKSSGHFGTGTANPSVCTHGTTDTAFPSTEICTPNGWTMLSAAGSTGCDTSS
;
A
#
# COMPACT_ATOMS: atom_id res chain seq x y z
N MET A 1 25.37 -6.49 75.92
CA MET A 1 24.10 -5.98 75.33
C MET A 1 24.30 -5.57 73.87
N GLU A 2 25.41 -4.91 73.52
CA GLU A 2 25.71 -4.46 72.14
C GLU A 2 25.78 -5.58 71.09
N ILE A 3 26.33 -6.75 71.44
CA ILE A 3 26.44 -7.90 70.51
C ILE A 3 25.05 -8.43 70.07
N MET A 4 24.06 -8.38 70.96
CA MET A 4 22.69 -8.82 70.64
C MET A 4 21.96 -7.83 69.72
N VAL A 5 22.23 -6.53 69.86
CA VAL A 5 21.67 -5.49 68.98
C VAL A 5 22.27 -5.60 67.57
N ALA A 6 23.58 -5.85 67.46
CA ALA A 6 24.25 -6.04 66.18
C ALA A 6 23.73 -7.27 65.42
N MET A 7 23.49 -8.38 66.10
CA MET A 7 22.89 -9.59 65.49
C MET A 7 21.47 -9.37 65.01
N GLY A 8 20.65 -8.61 65.75
CA GLY A 8 19.28 -8.28 65.36
C GLY A 8 19.22 -7.43 64.08
N ILE A 9 20.08 -6.40 63.97
CA ILE A 9 20.15 -5.53 62.79
C ILE A 9 20.64 -6.32 61.56
N GLY A 10 21.61 -7.22 61.72
CA GLY A 10 22.11 -8.07 60.64
C GLY A 10 21.04 -8.98 60.03
N ALA A 11 20.18 -9.59 60.85
CA ALA A 11 19.11 -10.46 60.38
C ALA A 11 18.03 -9.71 59.58
N VAL A 12 17.64 -8.52 60.03
CA VAL A 12 16.66 -7.68 59.32
C VAL A 12 17.20 -7.21 57.98
N LEU A 13 18.48 -6.85 57.91
CA LEU A 13 19.12 -6.44 56.65
C LEU A 13 19.18 -7.59 55.63
N MET A 14 19.52 -8.81 56.08
CA MET A 14 19.52 -9.99 55.19
C MET A 14 18.13 -10.33 54.68
N LEU A 15 17.08 -10.20 55.51
CA LEU A 15 15.70 -10.39 55.08
C LEU A 15 15.28 -9.35 54.02
N ALA A 16 15.63 -8.08 54.25
CA ALA A 16 15.36 -7.01 53.28
C ALA A 16 16.07 -7.25 51.94
N MET A 17 17.33 -7.71 51.95
CA MET A 17 18.05 -8.07 50.73
C MET A 17 17.45 -9.28 50.02
N ALA A 18 16.95 -10.28 50.75
CA ALA A 18 16.29 -11.46 50.17
C ALA A 18 14.96 -11.08 49.47
N GLU A 19 14.18 -10.19 50.06
CA GLU A 19 12.98 -9.64 49.43
C GLU A 19 13.32 -8.81 48.19
N MET A 20 14.37 -7.99 48.27
CA MET A 20 14.85 -7.18 47.14
C MET A 20 15.34 -8.05 45.97
N MET A 21 16.13 -9.10 46.23
CA MET A 21 16.58 -10.05 45.21
C MET A 21 15.40 -10.78 44.56
N THR A 22 14.38 -11.15 45.34
CA THR A 22 13.16 -11.76 44.81
C THR A 22 12.39 -10.78 43.93
N GLY A 23 12.30 -9.51 44.33
CA GLY A 23 11.72 -8.42 43.52
C GLY A 23 12.47 -8.18 42.21
N MET A 24 13.80 -8.11 42.26
CA MET A 24 14.66 -7.92 41.08
C MET A 24 14.54 -9.10 40.11
N ASN A 25 14.56 -10.34 40.60
CA ASN A 25 14.38 -11.54 39.77
C ASN A 25 12.99 -11.58 39.11
N LYS A 26 11.94 -11.14 39.80
CA LYS A 26 10.60 -10.99 39.21
C LYS A 26 10.57 -9.90 38.15
N GLY A 27 11.22 -8.76 38.41
CA GLY A 27 11.36 -7.64 37.48
C GLY A 27 12.09 -8.04 36.20
N GLN A 28 13.27 -8.64 36.31
CA GLN A 28 14.06 -9.09 35.15
C GLN A 28 13.30 -10.09 34.28
N LYS A 29 12.59 -11.05 34.89
CA LYS A 29 11.73 -11.99 34.15
C LYS A 29 10.60 -11.30 33.40
N ASN A 30 9.99 -10.27 33.99
CA ASN A 30 8.90 -9.53 33.33
C ASN A 30 9.40 -8.70 32.12
N VAL A 31 10.61 -8.14 32.22
CA VAL A 31 11.25 -7.41 31.11
C VAL A 31 11.59 -8.38 29.97
N ALA A 32 12.24 -9.51 30.27
CA ALA A 32 12.54 -10.55 29.28
C ALA A 32 11.29 -11.00 28.52
N LEU A 33 10.21 -11.31 29.24
CA LEU A 33 8.95 -11.71 28.62
C LEU A 33 8.35 -10.65 27.69
N THR A 34 8.44 -9.37 28.09
CA THR A 34 7.96 -8.28 27.25
C THR A 34 8.82 -8.12 26.00
N MET A 35 10.14 -8.34 26.10
CA MET A 35 11.03 -8.37 24.94
C MET A 35 10.69 -9.53 23.99
N ASP A 36 10.42 -10.73 24.52
CA ASP A 36 10.04 -11.90 23.71
C ASP A 36 8.72 -11.69 22.97
N TYR A 37 7.72 -11.09 23.63
CA TYR A 37 6.44 -10.76 22.99
C TYR A 37 6.60 -9.72 21.89
N ASN A 38 7.40 -8.68 22.15
CA ASN A 38 7.69 -7.65 21.15
C ASN A 38 8.48 -8.24 19.97
N SER A 39 9.38 -9.20 20.23
CA SER A 39 10.08 -9.95 19.18
C SER A 39 9.09 -10.76 18.32
N LEU A 40 8.13 -11.46 18.92
CA LEU A 40 7.07 -12.17 18.19
C LEU A 40 6.23 -11.23 17.31
N ILE A 41 5.78 -10.10 17.87
CA ILE A 41 5.05 -9.07 17.11
C ILE A 41 5.90 -8.55 15.95
N SER A 42 7.18 -8.26 16.20
CA SER A 42 8.10 -7.78 15.18
C SER A 42 8.29 -8.81 14.06
N THR A 43 8.42 -10.10 14.40
CA THR A 43 8.55 -11.18 13.41
C THR A 43 7.30 -11.27 12.53
N ILE A 44 6.10 -11.21 13.12
CA ILE A 44 4.85 -11.19 12.35
C ILE A 44 4.78 -9.95 11.46
N SER A 45 5.08 -8.77 12.02
CA SER A 45 5.10 -7.52 11.26
C SER A 45 6.06 -7.58 10.07
N LEU A 46 7.29 -8.06 10.27
CA LEU A 46 8.28 -8.20 9.19
C LEU A 46 7.86 -9.24 8.14
N THR A 47 7.20 -10.31 8.57
CA THR A 47 6.64 -11.33 7.66
C THR A 47 5.53 -10.74 6.80
N LEU A 48 4.64 -9.94 7.38
CA LEU A 48 3.56 -9.29 6.65
C LEU A 48 4.08 -8.16 5.75
N LEU A 49 5.15 -7.47 6.14
CA LEU A 49 5.80 -6.42 5.34
C LEU A 49 6.60 -6.97 4.14
N ASN A 50 7.07 -8.22 4.21
CA ASN A 50 7.74 -8.87 3.11
C ASN A 50 6.70 -9.63 2.25
N ASP A 51 6.50 -9.16 1.02
CA ASP A 51 5.49 -9.69 0.09
C ASP A 51 5.60 -11.21 -0.11
N GLN A 52 6.82 -11.70 -0.38
CA GLN A 52 7.06 -13.12 -0.59
C GLN A 52 6.77 -13.93 0.68
N ALA A 53 7.20 -13.44 1.85
CA ALA A 53 6.97 -14.10 3.12
C ALA A 53 5.49 -14.12 3.51
N CYS A 54 4.75 -13.03 3.25
CA CYS A 54 3.32 -13.00 3.51
C CYS A 54 2.58 -13.95 2.57
N LYS A 55 2.91 -13.93 1.27
CA LYS A 55 2.35 -14.85 0.28
C LYS A 55 2.60 -16.29 0.70
N THR A 56 3.84 -16.69 1.00
CA THR A 56 4.12 -18.07 1.43
C THR A 56 3.43 -18.44 2.74
N SER A 57 3.20 -17.49 3.64
CA SER A 57 2.56 -17.75 4.93
C SER A 57 1.04 -17.95 4.82
N LEU A 58 0.36 -17.21 3.94
CA LEU A 58 -1.10 -17.17 3.88
C LEU A 58 -1.71 -17.81 2.63
N LEU A 59 -0.90 -18.14 1.62
CA LEU A 59 -1.38 -18.71 0.35
C LEU A 59 -2.19 -20.00 0.58
N GLY A 60 -3.36 -20.08 -0.05
CA GLY A 60 -4.26 -21.24 -0.01
C GLY A 60 -5.03 -21.40 1.31
N GLN A 61 -4.80 -20.56 2.31
CA GLN A 61 -5.64 -20.53 3.51
C GLN A 61 -7.07 -20.15 3.10
N PRO A 62 -8.11 -20.74 3.72
CA PRO A 62 -9.46 -20.26 3.51
C PRO A 62 -9.58 -18.78 3.92
N PHE A 63 -10.57 -18.08 3.40
CA PHE A 63 -10.92 -16.73 3.83
C PHE A 63 -12.43 -16.63 4.05
N ASN A 64 -12.85 -16.20 5.25
CA ASN A 64 -14.25 -15.95 5.55
C ASN A 64 -14.52 -14.44 5.59
N ALA A 65 -15.26 -13.93 4.60
CA ALA A 65 -15.61 -12.51 4.55
C ALA A 65 -16.55 -12.05 5.68
N SER A 66 -17.19 -12.97 6.41
CA SER A 66 -18.23 -12.67 7.40
C SER A 66 -17.79 -12.85 8.86
N GLY A 67 -16.54 -13.24 9.13
CA GLY A 67 -16.10 -13.45 10.50
C GLY A 67 -14.63 -13.81 10.65
N ASP A 68 -14.23 -14.05 11.89
CA ASP A 68 -12.87 -14.45 12.25
C ASP A 68 -12.59 -15.88 11.77
N GLN A 69 -11.48 -16.06 11.07
CA GLN A 69 -11.02 -17.37 10.69
C GLN A 69 -9.64 -17.65 11.29
N PRO A 70 -9.40 -18.82 11.91
CA PRO A 70 -8.06 -19.20 12.32
C PRO A 70 -7.15 -19.28 11.10
N VAL A 71 -5.93 -18.77 11.26
CA VAL A 71 -4.89 -18.86 10.25
C VAL A 71 -3.62 -19.47 10.84
N VAL A 72 -2.84 -20.06 9.96
CA VAL A 72 -1.50 -20.56 10.25
C VAL A 72 -0.52 -19.68 9.50
N MET A 73 0.52 -19.21 10.16
CA MET A 73 1.59 -18.45 9.54
C MET A 73 2.91 -19.20 9.70
N GLN A 74 3.74 -19.20 8.66
CA GLN A 74 5.06 -19.79 8.70
C GLN A 74 6.10 -18.76 8.26
N PRO A 75 6.58 -17.91 9.19
CA PRO A 75 7.63 -16.95 8.86
C PRO A 75 8.90 -17.65 8.36
N PRO A 76 9.61 -17.07 7.38
CA PRO A 76 10.86 -17.65 6.88
C PRO A 76 11.87 -17.86 8.03
N GLY A 77 12.38 -19.09 8.15
CA GLY A 77 13.37 -19.44 9.17
C GLY A 77 12.86 -19.47 10.61
N SER A 78 11.55 -19.35 10.83
CA SER A 78 10.92 -19.42 12.17
C SER A 78 9.98 -20.62 12.28
N PRO A 79 9.67 -21.08 13.51
CA PRO A 79 8.62 -22.07 13.71
C PRO A 79 7.26 -21.56 13.24
N GLU A 80 6.40 -22.50 12.87
CA GLU A 80 5.01 -22.23 12.53
C GLU A 80 4.27 -21.56 13.70
N ILE A 81 3.59 -20.45 13.41
CA ILE A 81 2.73 -19.73 14.34
C ILE A 81 1.29 -20.14 14.05
N ARG A 82 0.73 -20.97 14.93
CA ARG A 82 -0.68 -21.39 14.90
C ARG A 82 -1.28 -21.34 16.30
N THR A 83 -2.60 -21.31 16.39
CA THR A 83 -3.32 -21.50 17.65
C THR A 83 -2.86 -22.78 18.35
N GLY A 84 -2.49 -22.67 19.63
CA GLY A 84 -1.94 -23.74 20.45
C GLY A 84 -0.42 -23.93 20.36
N ALA A 85 0.27 -23.29 19.41
CA ALA A 85 1.73 -23.34 19.33
C ALA A 85 2.38 -22.54 20.48
N VAL A 86 3.60 -22.91 20.85
CA VAL A 86 4.45 -22.14 21.75
C VAL A 86 5.58 -21.53 20.93
N VAL A 87 5.62 -20.20 20.86
CA VAL A 87 6.63 -19.45 20.11
C VAL A 87 7.30 -18.47 21.05
N SER A 88 8.62 -18.60 21.23
CA SER A 88 9.40 -17.76 22.15
C SER A 88 8.83 -17.71 23.57
N GLY A 89 8.35 -18.85 24.10
CA GLY A 89 7.76 -18.95 25.44
C GLY A 89 6.30 -18.46 25.57
N TRP A 90 5.69 -18.00 24.47
CA TRP A 90 4.30 -17.57 24.40
C TRP A 90 3.43 -18.66 23.78
N LEU A 91 2.39 -19.08 24.50
CA LEU A 91 1.33 -19.94 24.00
C LEU A 91 0.35 -19.07 23.19
N ILE A 92 0.20 -19.37 21.91
CA ILE A 92 -0.71 -18.67 21.01
C ILE A 92 -2.14 -19.12 21.30
N ASN A 93 -2.94 -18.28 21.96
CA ASN A 93 -4.36 -18.57 22.25
C ASN A 93 -5.22 -18.52 20.99
N SER A 94 -4.96 -17.53 20.15
CA SER A 94 -5.65 -17.37 18.87
C SER A 94 -4.78 -16.59 17.91
N LEU A 95 -4.72 -17.07 16.68
CA LEU A 95 -4.26 -16.30 15.52
C LEU A 95 -5.39 -16.35 14.49
N SER A 96 -6.09 -15.23 14.32
CA SER A 96 -7.26 -15.15 13.43
C SER A 96 -7.16 -13.99 12.45
N LEU A 97 -7.70 -14.18 11.26
CA LEU A 97 -7.85 -13.14 10.26
C LEU A 97 -9.32 -12.76 10.20
N ALA A 98 -9.61 -11.49 10.45
CA ALA A 98 -10.95 -10.91 10.39
C ALA A 98 -11.07 -10.01 9.17
N ASN A 99 -12.17 -10.10 8.43
CA ASN A 99 -12.45 -9.14 7.36
C ASN A 99 -12.97 -7.82 7.95
N ASN A 100 -12.43 -6.69 7.48
CA ASN A 100 -12.96 -5.38 7.83
C ASN A 100 -13.80 -4.78 6.69
N ALA A 101 -13.29 -4.82 5.45
CA ALA A 101 -13.95 -4.20 4.30
C ALA A 101 -13.49 -4.81 2.97
N LEU A 102 -14.42 -4.94 2.03
CA LEU A 102 -14.10 -5.15 0.62
C LEU A 102 -13.56 -3.84 0.03
N VAL A 103 -12.38 -3.91 -0.58
CA VAL A 103 -11.66 -2.75 -1.11
C VAL A 103 -11.90 -2.61 -2.61
N ALA A 104 -11.72 -3.71 -3.35
CA ALA A 104 -11.88 -3.74 -4.79
C ALA A 104 -12.25 -5.14 -5.29
N THR A 105 -12.81 -5.22 -6.50
CA THR A 105 -12.98 -6.47 -7.25
C THR A 105 -12.11 -6.39 -8.50
N LEU A 106 -11.19 -7.34 -8.65
CA LEU A 106 -10.19 -7.39 -9.72
C LEU A 106 -10.50 -8.61 -10.61
N GLY A 107 -11.45 -8.45 -11.52
CA GLY A 107 -11.98 -9.55 -12.32
C GLY A 107 -12.79 -10.52 -11.47
N THR A 108 -12.32 -11.77 -11.32
CA THR A 108 -12.96 -12.78 -10.46
C THR A 108 -12.44 -12.78 -9.02
N ASP A 109 -11.30 -12.11 -8.78
CA ASP A 109 -10.68 -12.01 -7.48
C ASP A 109 -11.24 -10.81 -6.70
N LYS A 110 -11.31 -10.92 -5.37
CA LYS A 110 -11.78 -9.87 -4.47
C LYS A 110 -10.66 -9.47 -3.53
N GLN A 111 -10.42 -8.17 -3.40
CA GLN A 111 -9.43 -7.63 -2.49
C GLN A 111 -10.11 -7.14 -1.21
N TYR A 112 -9.66 -7.63 -0.06
CA TYR A 112 -10.16 -7.23 1.25
C TYR A 112 -9.07 -6.56 2.07
N LEU A 113 -9.47 -5.59 2.90
CA LEU A 113 -8.67 -5.14 4.03
C LEU A 113 -9.05 -6.01 5.23
N ALA A 114 -8.12 -6.85 5.67
CA ALA A 114 -8.29 -7.75 6.80
C ALA A 114 -7.43 -7.31 7.99
N THR A 115 -7.81 -7.75 9.18
CA THR A 115 -7.03 -7.59 10.42
C THR A 115 -6.64 -8.96 10.94
N LEU A 116 -5.34 -9.23 10.98
CA LEU A 116 -4.78 -10.37 11.66
C LEU A 116 -4.67 -10.04 13.15
N THR A 117 -5.38 -10.78 13.99
CA THR A 117 -5.37 -10.62 15.45
C THR A 117 -4.59 -11.76 16.09
N LEU A 118 -3.56 -11.40 16.86
CA LEU A 118 -2.79 -12.30 17.70
C LEU A 118 -3.22 -12.12 19.16
N ARG A 119 -3.59 -13.24 19.80
CA ARG A 119 -3.69 -13.32 21.27
C ARG A 119 -2.74 -14.40 21.75
N ALA A 120 -1.90 -14.04 22.70
CA ALA A 120 -0.97 -14.98 23.32
C ALA A 120 -0.97 -14.81 24.83
N GLN A 121 -0.71 -15.92 25.51
CA GLN A 121 -0.54 -16.00 26.95
C GLN A 121 0.79 -16.67 27.26
N LYS A 122 1.32 -16.38 28.43
CA LYS A 122 2.52 -17.06 28.89
C LYS A 122 2.19 -18.53 29.21
N GLN A 123 2.99 -19.48 28.70
CA GLN A 123 2.79 -20.91 28.95
C GLN A 123 2.83 -21.26 30.46
N ASN A 124 3.67 -20.55 31.23
CA ASN A 124 3.83 -20.73 32.67
C ASN A 124 3.34 -19.49 33.45
N ALA A 125 2.05 -19.17 33.31
CA ALA A 125 1.42 -18.05 33.99
C ALA A 125 1.50 -18.16 35.53
N ALA A 126 1.38 -19.38 36.08
CA ALA A 126 1.29 -19.66 37.51
C ALA A 126 2.52 -19.23 38.34
N THR A 127 3.68 -19.03 37.71
CA THR A 127 4.93 -18.67 38.41
C THR A 127 5.39 -17.23 38.14
N SER A 128 4.61 -16.44 37.38
CA SER A 128 4.90 -15.02 37.10
C SER A 128 4.04 -14.10 37.95
N VAL A 129 4.67 -13.07 38.52
CA VAL A 129 3.97 -11.92 39.09
C VAL A 129 3.79 -10.90 37.96
N GLY A 130 2.59 -10.87 37.35
CA GLY A 130 2.27 -9.99 36.22
C GLY A 130 1.13 -10.54 35.35
N ALA A 131 0.55 -9.70 34.48
CA ALA A 131 -0.55 -10.09 33.60
C ALA A 131 -0.14 -11.27 32.70
N ALA A 132 -0.74 -12.43 32.94
CA ALA A 132 -0.51 -13.67 32.19
C ALA A 132 -0.88 -13.56 30.70
N SER A 133 -1.70 -12.56 30.36
CA SER A 133 -2.17 -12.24 29.02
C SER A 133 -1.72 -10.83 28.66
N LYS A 134 -1.21 -10.66 27.45
CA LYS A 134 -0.95 -9.34 26.85
C LYS A 134 -2.17 -8.90 26.05
N ALA A 135 -2.29 -7.59 25.86
CA ALA A 135 -3.30 -7.04 24.97
C ALA A 135 -3.15 -7.66 23.56
N PRO A 136 -4.26 -7.98 22.88
CA PRO A 136 -4.22 -8.49 21.52
C PRO A 136 -3.42 -7.56 20.61
N ALA A 137 -2.54 -8.13 19.78
CA ALA A 137 -1.89 -7.40 18.71
C ALA A 137 -2.73 -7.54 17.43
N ALA A 138 -2.87 -6.45 16.69
CA ALA A 138 -3.65 -6.41 15.45
C ALA A 138 -2.76 -5.89 14.31
N PHE A 139 -2.78 -6.59 13.18
CA PHE A 139 -2.00 -6.23 11.98
C PHE A 139 -2.96 -6.07 10.81
N ALA A 140 -2.93 -4.91 10.15
CA ALA A 140 -3.74 -4.67 8.97
C ALA A 140 -3.02 -5.23 7.73
N VAL A 141 -3.74 -6.00 6.93
CA VAL A 141 -3.21 -6.70 5.77
C VAL A 141 -4.25 -6.68 4.64
N TYR A 142 -3.81 -6.43 3.41
CA TYR A 142 -4.67 -6.63 2.25
C TYR A 142 -4.53 -8.06 1.76
N VAL A 143 -5.63 -8.72 1.49
CA VAL A 143 -5.63 -10.08 0.94
C VAL A 143 -6.43 -10.11 -0.35
N LEU A 144 -5.85 -10.74 -1.37
CA LEU A 144 -6.53 -11.05 -2.62
C LEU A 144 -7.09 -12.46 -2.49
N VAL A 145 -8.40 -12.59 -2.67
CA VAL A 145 -9.15 -13.83 -2.45
C VAL A 145 -9.75 -14.26 -3.77
N ASP A 146 -9.56 -15.52 -4.13
CA ASP A 146 -10.10 -16.09 -5.35
C ASP A 146 -11.61 -16.41 -5.24
N SER A 147 -12.20 -16.90 -6.33
CA SER A 147 -13.61 -17.31 -6.38
C SER A 147 -13.94 -18.51 -5.47
N SER A 148 -12.93 -19.25 -4.99
CA SER A 148 -13.07 -20.36 -4.05
C SER A 148 -12.94 -19.92 -2.58
N ASN A 149 -12.90 -18.60 -2.33
CA ASN A 149 -12.66 -18.02 -1.01
C ASN A 149 -11.34 -18.49 -0.38
N ARG A 150 -10.28 -18.58 -1.20
CA ARG A 150 -8.92 -18.90 -0.75
C ARG A 150 -8.02 -17.69 -0.95
N ILE A 151 -7.11 -17.45 0.00
CA ILE A 151 -6.14 -16.38 -0.10
C ILE A 151 -5.15 -16.73 -1.22
N LYS A 152 -5.13 -15.91 -2.26
CA LYS A 152 -4.24 -16.02 -3.41
C LYS A 152 -2.98 -15.18 -3.23
N GLU A 153 -3.14 -13.96 -2.73
CA GLU A 153 -2.03 -13.03 -2.44
C GLU A 153 -2.28 -12.26 -1.15
N CYS A 154 -1.21 -11.79 -0.52
CA CYS A 154 -1.22 -11.01 0.71
C CYS A 154 -0.27 -9.82 0.56
N TYR A 155 -0.67 -8.65 1.06
CA TYR A 155 0.13 -7.43 1.05
C TYR A 155 0.03 -6.68 2.37
N SER A 156 1.13 -6.09 2.83
CA SER A 156 1.10 -5.15 3.95
C SER A 156 0.29 -3.90 3.58
N LYS A 157 -0.48 -3.37 4.55
CA LYS A 157 -1.16 -2.08 4.43
C LYS A 157 -0.18 -0.94 4.09
N ASP A 158 1.04 -1.00 4.59
CA ASP A 158 2.04 0.06 4.38
C ASP A 158 2.82 -0.12 3.06
N GLY A 159 2.71 -1.29 2.44
CA GLY A 159 3.28 -1.59 1.11
C GLY A 159 2.37 -1.24 -0.07
N THR A 160 1.12 -0.85 0.18
CA THR A 160 0.10 -0.74 -0.88
C THR A 160 0.36 0.34 -1.90
N ALA A 161 1.03 1.43 -1.54
CA ALA A 161 1.32 2.49 -2.51
C ALA A 161 2.32 2.01 -3.58
N VAL A 162 3.30 1.19 -3.18
CA VAL A 162 4.29 0.58 -4.08
C VAL A 162 3.58 -0.36 -5.04
N GLN A 163 2.78 -1.28 -4.50
CA GLN A 163 2.15 -2.31 -5.31
C GLN A 163 0.94 -1.83 -6.09
N ALA A 164 0.12 -0.91 -5.58
CA ALA A 164 -0.93 -0.27 -6.37
C ALA A 164 -0.33 0.45 -7.57
N CYS A 165 0.82 1.09 -7.38
CA CYS A 165 1.57 1.67 -8.49
C CYS A 165 2.01 0.59 -9.49
N THR A 166 2.68 -0.46 -9.03
CA THR A 166 3.18 -1.53 -9.90
C THR A 166 2.07 -2.32 -10.60
N ALA A 167 0.95 -2.56 -9.93
CA ALA A 167 -0.21 -3.25 -10.50
C ALA A 167 -0.89 -2.43 -11.61
N GLN A 168 -0.83 -1.10 -11.54
CA GLN A 168 -1.25 -0.22 -12.64
C GLN A 168 -0.18 -0.11 -13.75
N GLY A 169 0.95 -0.81 -13.59
CA GLY A 169 2.09 -0.77 -14.50
C GLY A 169 3.02 0.42 -14.27
N GLY A 170 2.87 1.14 -13.16
CA GLY A 170 3.73 2.25 -12.75
C GLY A 170 4.98 1.82 -11.99
N THR A 171 5.95 2.72 -11.94
CA THR A 171 7.18 2.62 -11.15
C THR A 171 7.01 3.43 -9.87
N TYR A 172 7.15 2.78 -8.72
CA TYR A 172 7.13 3.46 -7.43
C TYR A 172 8.52 3.92 -7.02
N THR A 173 8.68 5.22 -6.77
CA THR A 173 9.94 5.84 -6.36
C THR A 173 9.76 6.50 -5.00
N PRO A 174 10.30 5.92 -3.91
CA PRO A 174 10.23 6.53 -2.58
C PRO A 174 10.81 7.95 -2.58
N GLY A 175 10.06 8.93 -2.07
CA GLY A 175 10.48 10.34 -2.00
C GLY A 175 10.27 11.16 -3.28
N ALA A 176 9.76 10.56 -4.36
CA ALA A 176 9.32 11.31 -5.54
C ALA A 176 7.93 11.95 -5.35
N THR A 177 7.64 12.99 -6.12
CA THR A 177 6.30 13.60 -6.19
C THR A 177 5.86 13.69 -7.65
N PRO A 178 4.93 12.84 -8.13
CA PRO A 178 4.22 11.79 -7.38
C PRO A 178 5.10 10.57 -7.06
N LEU A 179 4.78 9.86 -5.96
CA LEU A 179 5.47 8.63 -5.52
C LEU A 179 5.32 7.48 -6.52
N CYS A 180 4.20 7.45 -7.25
CA CYS A 180 3.96 6.53 -8.35
C CYS A 180 4.09 7.24 -9.69
N GLN A 181 5.01 6.77 -10.52
CA GLN A 181 5.19 7.24 -11.88
C GLN A 181 4.67 6.19 -12.85
N MET A 182 3.51 6.45 -13.44
CA MET A 182 3.01 5.62 -14.54
C MET A 182 3.96 5.80 -15.74
N PRO A 183 4.32 4.73 -16.47
CA PRO A 183 5.09 4.86 -17.68
C PRO A 183 4.34 5.80 -18.62
N ALA A 184 5.07 6.74 -19.22
CA ALA A 184 4.50 7.62 -20.23
C ALA A 184 3.99 6.75 -21.37
N ARG A 185 2.68 6.48 -21.38
CA ARG A 185 2.03 5.82 -22.50
C ARG A 185 1.85 6.92 -23.54
N SER A 186 2.55 6.81 -24.65
CA SER A 186 2.36 7.67 -25.81
C SER A 186 1.51 6.95 -26.84
N CYS A 187 0.63 7.69 -27.50
CA CYS A 187 0.02 7.19 -28.72
C CYS A 187 1.09 7.12 -29.83
N PRO A 188 0.96 6.18 -30.79
CA PRO A 188 1.81 6.16 -31.98
C PRO A 188 1.83 7.52 -32.69
N ASN A 189 2.91 7.82 -33.41
CA ASN A 189 3.00 9.05 -34.20
C ASN A 189 1.76 9.25 -35.09
N GLY A 190 1.16 10.45 -35.03
CA GLY A 190 -0.05 10.79 -35.78
C GLY A 190 -1.36 10.38 -35.10
N GLN A 191 -1.33 9.87 -33.87
CA GLN A 191 -2.52 9.57 -33.09
C GLN A 191 -2.60 10.43 -31.81
N VAL A 192 -3.82 10.71 -31.37
CA VAL A 192 -4.09 11.40 -30.10
C VAL A 192 -4.80 10.46 -29.13
N LEU A 193 -4.60 10.68 -27.84
CA LEU A 193 -5.33 9.97 -26.80
C LEU A 193 -6.79 10.42 -26.83
N THR A 194 -7.70 9.50 -27.11
CA THR A 194 -9.15 9.75 -27.10
C THR A 194 -9.86 9.15 -25.90
N GLY A 195 -9.21 8.21 -25.20
CA GLY A 195 -9.75 7.60 -24.00
C GLY A 195 -8.77 6.62 -23.35
N LEU A 196 -9.15 6.10 -22.19
CA LEU A 196 -8.47 5.01 -21.50
C LEU A 196 -9.44 3.83 -21.43
N ASN A 197 -8.97 2.65 -21.84
CA ASN A 197 -9.74 1.42 -21.68
C ASN A 197 -9.77 0.98 -20.21
N SER A 198 -10.70 0.09 -19.84
CA SER A 198 -10.82 -0.43 -18.48
C SER A 198 -9.61 -1.24 -18.00
N ASP A 199 -8.80 -1.73 -18.93
CA ASP A 199 -7.51 -2.41 -18.67
C ASP A 199 -6.32 -1.43 -18.54
N GLY A 200 -6.59 -0.12 -18.63
CA GLY A 200 -5.60 0.96 -18.59
C GLY A 200 -4.83 1.18 -19.90
N SER A 201 -5.10 0.42 -20.97
CA SER A 201 -4.51 0.69 -22.29
C SER A 201 -5.05 2.01 -22.88
N LEU A 202 -4.22 2.69 -23.68
CA LEU A 202 -4.62 3.94 -24.32
C LEU A 202 -5.52 3.66 -25.52
N GLN A 203 -6.68 4.31 -25.57
CA GLN A 203 -7.49 4.38 -26.76
C GLN A 203 -7.00 5.54 -27.62
N CYS A 204 -6.07 5.22 -28.53
CA CYS A 204 -5.52 6.18 -29.47
C CYS A 204 -6.35 6.18 -30.75
N ALA A 205 -6.69 7.36 -31.24
CA ALA A 205 -7.29 7.51 -32.56
C ALA A 205 -6.32 8.28 -33.45
N VAL A 206 -6.21 7.87 -34.72
CA VAL A 206 -5.73 8.79 -35.74
C VAL A 206 -6.69 9.97 -35.68
N PHE A 207 -6.17 11.14 -35.37
CA PHE A 207 -6.98 12.34 -35.42
C PHE A 207 -6.99 12.77 -36.90
N PRO A 208 -8.05 12.51 -37.68
CA PRO A 208 -8.13 13.09 -39.00
C PRO A 208 -8.32 14.58 -38.78
N ILE A 209 -7.21 15.32 -38.70
CA ILE A 209 -7.27 16.76 -38.89
C ILE A 209 -7.58 16.96 -40.38
N THR A 210 -8.84 16.78 -40.74
CA THR A 210 -9.38 17.37 -41.95
C THR A 210 -9.57 18.83 -41.58
N CYS A 211 -8.56 19.65 -41.86
CA CYS A 211 -8.71 21.10 -41.81
C CYS A 211 -9.66 21.46 -42.95
N PRO A 212 -10.95 21.75 -42.69
CA PRO A 212 -11.89 21.98 -43.78
C PRO A 212 -11.58 23.28 -44.51
N CYS A 213 -10.80 24.17 -43.85
CA CYS A 213 -10.55 25.53 -44.30
C CYS A 213 -9.14 26.06 -43.94
N GLY A 214 -8.06 25.33 -44.25
CA GLY A 214 -6.70 25.90 -44.19
C GLY A 214 -5.65 25.04 -43.48
N THR A 215 -4.65 25.69 -42.90
CA THR A 215 -3.52 25.03 -42.23
C THR A 215 -3.86 24.79 -40.77
N CYS A 216 -3.58 23.58 -40.27
CA CYS A 216 -3.71 23.29 -38.84
C CYS A 216 -2.34 23.27 -38.17
N TRP A 217 -2.32 23.83 -36.97
CA TRP A 217 -1.14 24.05 -36.17
C TRP A 217 -1.31 23.37 -34.82
N VAL A 218 -0.22 22.82 -34.27
CA VAL A 218 -0.19 22.33 -32.88
C VAL A 218 0.98 22.94 -32.12
N LYS A 219 0.73 23.35 -30.87
CA LYS A 219 1.78 23.69 -29.91
C LYS A 219 2.35 22.41 -29.29
N SER A 220 3.59 22.46 -28.82
CA SER A 220 4.18 21.40 -27.99
C SER A 220 3.39 21.09 -26.71
N SER A 221 2.53 22.01 -26.26
CA SER A 221 1.60 21.81 -25.14
C SER A 221 0.34 21.00 -25.51
N GLY A 222 0.18 20.59 -26.77
CA GLY A 222 -1.00 19.86 -27.25
C GLY A 222 -2.19 20.74 -27.63
N HIS A 223 -2.03 22.06 -27.67
CA HIS A 223 -3.09 22.96 -28.17
C HIS A 223 -3.18 22.93 -29.69
N PHE A 224 -4.40 22.90 -30.21
CA PHE A 224 -4.70 22.93 -31.64
C PHE A 224 -5.21 24.30 -32.06
N GLY A 225 -4.76 24.78 -33.22
CA GLY A 225 -5.25 25.99 -33.85
C GLY A 225 -5.45 25.79 -35.34
N THR A 226 -6.47 26.45 -35.89
CA THR A 226 -6.71 26.54 -37.33
C THR A 226 -6.44 27.97 -37.80
N GLY A 227 -5.74 28.16 -38.91
CA GLY A 227 -5.46 29.49 -39.43
C GLY A 227 -4.73 29.51 -40.77
N THR A 228 -4.59 30.70 -41.36
CA THR A 228 -3.80 30.91 -42.57
C THR A 228 -2.31 30.72 -42.27
N ALA A 229 -1.50 30.51 -43.32
CA ALA A 229 -0.06 30.17 -43.22
C ALA A 229 0.82 31.22 -42.49
N ASN A 230 0.25 32.35 -42.09
CA ASN A 230 0.91 33.42 -41.36
C ASN A 230 -0.07 34.12 -40.40
N PRO A 231 -0.45 33.48 -39.28
CA PRO A 231 -1.46 34.03 -38.39
C PRO A 231 -0.81 35.09 -37.50
N SER A 232 -0.89 36.35 -37.90
CA SER A 232 -0.78 37.45 -36.93
C SER A 232 -1.95 37.44 -35.94
N VAL A 233 -3.03 36.72 -36.25
CA VAL A 233 -4.21 36.52 -35.40
C VAL A 233 -4.71 35.07 -35.54
N CYS A 234 -4.61 34.29 -34.47
CA CYS A 234 -5.28 32.99 -34.37
C CYS A 234 -6.75 33.25 -34.01
N THR A 235 -7.69 32.90 -34.90
CA THR A 235 -9.11 32.90 -34.56
C THR A 235 -9.44 31.59 -33.86
N HIS A 236 -9.73 31.65 -32.56
CA HIS A 236 -10.21 30.50 -31.82
C HIS A 236 -11.60 30.13 -32.35
N GLY A 237 -11.78 28.87 -32.77
CA GLY A 237 -13.11 28.32 -33.03
C GLY A 237 -13.95 28.48 -31.77
N THR A 238 -15.12 29.11 -31.90
CA THR A 238 -15.96 29.64 -30.80
C THR A 238 -16.63 28.58 -29.93
N THR A 239 -16.22 27.31 -30.02
CA THR A 239 -16.81 26.22 -29.24
C THR A 239 -16.20 26.03 -27.85
N ASP A 240 -15.12 26.74 -27.50
CA ASP A 240 -14.57 26.75 -26.14
C ASP A 240 -14.75 28.14 -25.49
N THR A 241 -15.80 28.30 -24.67
CA THR A 241 -16.14 29.53 -23.96
C THR A 241 -15.24 29.85 -22.75
N ALA A 242 -14.08 29.20 -22.62
CA ALA A 242 -13.30 29.21 -21.37
C ALA A 242 -11.93 29.92 -21.45
N PHE A 243 -11.63 30.68 -22.51
CA PHE A 243 -10.34 31.38 -22.60
C PHE A 243 -10.48 32.88 -22.94
N PRO A 244 -9.79 33.78 -22.22
CA PRO A 244 -9.75 35.20 -22.56
C PRO A 244 -9.04 35.40 -23.91
N SER A 245 -9.72 36.13 -24.79
CA SER A 245 -9.52 36.21 -26.24
C SER A 245 -8.30 37.02 -26.72
N THR A 246 -7.17 36.99 -26.01
CA THR A 246 -5.98 37.78 -26.41
C THR A 246 -4.68 37.08 -26.05
N GLU A 247 -4.40 35.92 -26.67
CA GLU A 247 -3.03 35.41 -26.76
C GLU A 247 -2.46 35.78 -28.14
N ILE A 248 -1.49 36.69 -28.18
CA ILE A 248 -0.79 37.05 -29.42
C ILE A 248 0.07 35.85 -29.81
N CYS A 249 -0.34 35.15 -30.88
CA CYS A 249 0.41 34.07 -31.49
C CYS A 249 1.73 34.61 -32.06
N THR A 250 2.83 34.56 -31.29
CA THR A 250 4.17 34.74 -31.86
C THR A 250 4.62 33.43 -32.52
N PRO A 251 5.42 33.46 -33.59
CA PRO A 251 5.77 32.26 -34.38
C PRO A 251 6.57 31.19 -33.62
N ASN A 252 7.00 31.48 -32.39
CA ASN A 252 7.88 30.61 -31.64
C ASN A 252 7.06 29.51 -30.94
N GLY A 253 7.04 28.31 -31.52
CA GLY A 253 6.56 27.08 -30.86
C GLY A 253 5.41 26.34 -31.52
N TRP A 254 4.93 26.78 -32.68
CA TRP A 254 3.92 26.07 -33.46
C TRP A 254 4.56 25.23 -34.55
N THR A 255 4.15 23.97 -34.67
CA THR A 255 4.54 23.09 -35.79
C THR A 255 3.35 22.91 -36.73
N MET A 256 3.58 23.12 -38.02
CA MET A 256 2.59 22.89 -39.06
C MET A 256 2.35 21.38 -39.21
N LEU A 257 1.10 20.93 -38.99
CA LEU A 257 0.74 19.51 -39.10
C LEU A 257 0.42 19.10 -40.53
N SER A 258 -0.32 19.96 -41.24
CA SER A 258 -0.65 19.76 -42.64
C SER A 258 -1.09 21.08 -43.27
N ALA A 259 -0.78 21.25 -44.55
CA ALA A 259 -1.38 22.26 -45.40
C ALA A 259 -2.54 21.60 -46.17
N ALA A 260 -3.74 22.17 -46.09
CA ALA A 260 -4.85 21.68 -46.91
C ALA A 260 -4.54 21.84 -48.41
N GLY A 261 -4.91 20.84 -49.21
CA GLY A 261 -5.01 20.98 -50.66
C GLY A 261 -6.09 22.02 -50.96
N SER A 262 -5.73 23.13 -51.60
CA SER A 262 -6.48 24.38 -51.70
C SER A 262 -7.76 24.36 -52.55
N THR A 263 -8.46 23.24 -52.66
CA THR A 263 -9.65 23.12 -53.53
C THR A 263 -10.93 23.25 -52.70
N GLY A 264 -11.39 24.49 -52.48
CA GLY A 264 -12.80 24.74 -52.12
C GLY A 264 -13.11 25.59 -50.89
N CYS A 265 -12.14 26.28 -50.27
CA CYS A 265 -12.42 27.19 -49.15
C CYS A 265 -12.86 28.54 -49.69
N ASP A 266 -14.14 28.67 -50.04
CA ASP A 266 -14.73 29.90 -50.57
C ASP A 266 -14.89 30.93 -49.43
N THR A 267 -14.05 31.97 -49.42
CA THR A 267 -14.07 33.04 -48.39
C THR A 267 -14.98 34.20 -48.80
N SER A 268 -16.18 33.92 -49.31
CA SER A 268 -17.16 34.97 -49.61
C SER A 268 -17.94 35.35 -48.35
N SER A 269 -17.38 36.31 -47.61
CA SER A 269 -18.09 37.21 -46.69
C SER A 269 -18.62 38.42 -47.44
#